data_AF-A0A3N4J8G5-F1
#
_entry.id   AF-A0A3N4J8G5-F1
#
_cell.length_a   1.000
_cell.length_b   1.000
_cell.length_c   1.000
_cell.angle_alpha   90.00
_cell.angle_beta   90.00
_cell.angle_gamma   90.00
#
_symmetry.space_group_name_H-M   'P 1'
#
loop_
_entity.id
_entity.type
_entity.pdbx_description
1 polymer ?
#
loop_
_entity_poly.entity_id
_entity_poly.type
_entity_poly.pdbx_seq_one_letter_code
_entity_poly.pdbx_strand_id
1 'polypeptide(L)' 'LGSCGTDNSESDFVAALSRVLFDAVGVANSNNNPYCSQKAFVGGGGVTIAVVDRSPVCKEYDLDLSPTAFGLIGE' A
#
# COMPACT_ATOMS: atom_id res chain seq x y z
N LEU A 1 -5.19 -3.77 -11.77
CA LEU A 1 -5.87 -4.33 -10.59
C LEU A 1 -4.86 -4.80 -9.54
N GLY A 2 -4.86 -4.17 -8.37
CA GLY A 2 -4.02 -4.60 -7.24
C GLY A 2 -4.63 -5.76 -6.46
N SER A 3 -3.90 -6.25 -5.45
CA SER A 3 -4.30 -7.36 -4.56
C SER A 3 -5.52 -7.06 -3.70
N CYS A 4 -5.93 -5.79 -3.60
CA CYS A 4 -7.18 -5.37 -2.98
C CYS A 4 -8.38 -5.39 -3.92
N GLY A 5 -8.20 -5.76 -5.20
CA GLY A 5 -9.29 -5.80 -6.17
C GLY A 5 -9.76 -4.42 -6.64
N THR A 6 -8.92 -3.40 -6.48
CA THR A 6 -9.16 -2.04 -6.94
C THR A 6 -8.18 -1.65 -8.04
N ASP A 7 -8.67 -0.96 -9.07
CA ASP A 7 -7.81 -0.35 -10.08
C ASP A 7 -7.36 1.02 -9.59
N ASN A 8 -6.04 1.19 -9.51
CA ASN A 8 -5.38 2.44 -9.18
C ASN A 8 -4.24 2.66 -10.18
N SER A 9 -3.84 3.91 -10.30
CA SER A 9 -2.82 4.38 -11.22
C SER A 9 -1.59 4.90 -10.47
N GLU A 10 -0.48 5.07 -11.18
CA GLU A 10 0.76 5.65 -10.63
C GLU A 10 0.61 7.11 -10.18
N SER A 11 -0.45 7.79 -10.64
CA SER A 11 -0.84 9.14 -10.22
C SER A 11 -1.61 9.19 -8.90
N ASP A 12 -2.13 8.06 -8.41
CA ASP A 12 -2.88 8.02 -7.15
C ASP A 12 -1.95 7.98 -5.94
N PHE A 13 -2.39 8.55 -4.81
CA PHE A 13 -1.69 8.43 -3.53
C PHE A 13 -1.96 7.06 -2.90
N VAL A 14 -1.29 6.05 -3.43
CA VAL A 14 -1.49 4.65 -3.05
C VAL A 14 -0.18 3.96 -2.74
N ALA A 15 -0.29 2.81 -2.07
CA ALA A 15 0.86 1.99 -1.74
C ALA A 15 0.53 0.49 -1.76
N ALA A 16 1.58 -0.32 -1.89
CA ALA A 16 1.53 -1.75 -1.64
C ALA A 16 2.14 -2.10 -0.27
N LEU A 17 1.41 -2.89 0.51
CA LEU A 17 1.86 -3.38 1.82
C LEU A 17 2.76 -4.60 1.65
N SER A 18 3.75 -4.77 2.53
CA SER A 18 4.62 -5.95 2.51
C SER A 18 3.83 -7.27 2.56
N ARG A 19 4.33 -8.28 1.85
CA ARG A 19 3.74 -9.63 1.90
C ARG A 19 3.66 -10.17 3.33
N VAL A 20 4.58 -9.81 4.21
CA VAL A 20 4.65 -10.35 5.57
C VAL A 20 3.45 -9.88 6.38
N LEU A 21 3.15 -8.58 6.37
CA LEU A 21 1.99 -8.02 7.07
C LEU A 21 0.68 -8.35 6.36
N PHE A 22 0.67 -8.29 5.03
CA PHE A 22 -0.53 -8.58 4.25
C PHE A 22 -0.97 -10.05 4.41
N ASP A 23 -0.04 -10.99 4.31
CA ASP A 23 -0.34 -12.43 4.40
C ASP A 23 -0.63 -12.87 5.84
N ALA A 24 -0.13 -12.14 6.85
CA ALA A 24 -0.36 -12.45 8.26
C ALA A 24 -1.84 -12.40 8.69
N VAL A 25 -2.69 -11.67 7.95
CA VAL A 25 -4.13 -11.66 8.20
C VAL A 25 -4.78 -13.02 7.87
N GLY A 26 -4.22 -13.77 6.93
CA GLY A 26 -4.72 -15.11 6.60
C GLY A 26 -6.12 -15.13 5.97
N VAL A 27 -6.51 -14.09 5.23
CA VAL A 27 -7.79 -14.06 4.51
C VAL A 27 -7.74 -14.93 3.25
N ALA A 28 -8.80 -15.68 2.97
CA ALA A 28 -8.89 -16.51 1.77
C ALA A 28 -9.02 -15.69 0.47
N ASN A 29 -9.64 -14.51 0.55
CA ASN A 29 -9.75 -13.56 -0.55
C ASN A 29 -8.97 -12.29 -0.18
N SER A 30 -7.89 -12.01 -0.92
CA SER A 30 -7.03 -10.84 -0.71
C SER A 30 -7.79 -9.51 -0.81
N ASN A 31 -8.87 -9.44 -1.59
CA ASN A 31 -9.71 -8.24 -1.70
C ASN A 31 -10.41 -7.89 -0.37
N ASN A 32 -10.58 -8.88 0.51
CA ASN A 32 -11.19 -8.70 1.83
C ASN A 32 -10.14 -8.49 2.94
N ASN A 33 -8.87 -8.27 2.58
CA ASN A 33 -7.85 -7.98 3.56
C ASN A 33 -8.18 -6.67 4.30
N PRO A 34 -8.20 -6.63 5.64
CA PRO A 34 -8.55 -5.44 6.41
C PRO A 34 -7.58 -4.28 6.22
N TYR A 35 -6.39 -4.52 5.66
CA TYR A 35 -5.46 -3.48 5.26
C TYR A 35 -5.86 -2.79 3.95
N CYS A 36 -6.68 -3.41 3.11
CA CYS A 36 -7.18 -2.77 1.90
C CYS A 36 -8.00 -1.52 2.23
N SER A 37 -7.75 -0.43 1.50
CA SER A 37 -8.33 0.90 1.73
C SER A 37 -7.97 1.56 3.07
N GLN A 38 -7.10 0.93 3.89
CA GLN A 38 -6.54 1.61 5.05
C GLN A 38 -5.65 2.74 4.58
N LYS A 39 -5.73 3.86 5.31
CA LYS A 39 -4.94 5.05 5.03
C LYS A 39 -3.76 5.13 5.98
N ALA A 40 -2.59 5.40 5.45
CA ALA A 40 -1.40 5.67 6.24
C ALA A 40 -0.92 7.10 5.99
N PHE A 41 -0.38 7.72 7.03
CA PHE A 41 0.21 9.04 6.95
C PHE A 41 1.72 8.90 6.91
N VAL A 42 2.33 9.31 5.80
CA VAL A 42 3.75 9.09 5.49
C VAL A 42 4.49 10.41 5.27
N GLY A 43 5.83 10.38 5.37
CA GLY A 43 6.67 11.56 5.19
C GLY A 43 6.66 12.54 6.37
N GLY A 44 6.49 12.05 7.60
CA GLY A 44 6.55 12.87 8.81
C GLY A 44 5.40 13.88 8.97
N GLY A 45 4.37 13.82 8.13
CA GLY A 45 3.27 14.77 8.20
C GLY A 45 2.61 15.15 6.86
N GLY A 46 3.10 14.63 5.73
CA GLY A 46 2.88 15.28 4.44
C GLY A 46 1.84 14.65 3.53
N VAL A 47 1.73 13.32 3.51
CA VAL A 47 0.91 12.63 2.50
C VAL A 47 0.09 11.51 3.13
N THR A 48 -1.20 11.50 2.82
CA THR A 48 -2.08 10.38 3.12
C THR A 48 -2.11 9.46 1.91
N ILE A 49 -1.67 8.22 2.08
CA ILE A 49 -1.78 7.18 1.05
C ILE A 49 -2.85 6.15 1.42
N ALA A 50 -3.36 5.42 0.44
CA ALA A 50 -4.21 4.25 0.67
C ALA A 50 -3.48 2.96 0.28
N VAL A 51 -3.61 1.91 1.10
CA VAL A 51 -3.10 0.58 0.75
C VAL A 51 -4.06 -0.09 -0.22
N VAL A 52 -3.56 -0.44 -1.41
CA VAL A 52 -4.37 -1.00 -2.50
C VAL A 52 -3.78 -2.27 -3.10
N ASP A 53 -2.57 -2.63 -2.68
CA ASP A 53 -1.86 -3.79 -3.21
C ASP A 53 -0.95 -4.44 -2.16
N ARG A 54 -0.37 -5.57 -2.54
CA ARG A 54 0.58 -6.36 -1.77
C ARG A 54 1.89 -6.41 -2.54
N SER A 55 2.98 -5.95 -1.92
CA SER A 55 4.32 -6.08 -2.48
C SER A 55 4.95 -7.43 -2.09
N PRO A 56 5.32 -8.28 -3.07
CA PRO A 56 5.94 -9.57 -2.81
C PRO A 56 7.41 -9.47 -2.41
N VAL A 57 8.04 -8.29 -2.52
CA VAL A 57 9.50 -8.09 -2.33
C VAL A 57 9.84 -7.15 -1.16
N CYS A 58 8.89 -6.34 -0.69
CA CYS A 58 9.10 -5.44 0.44
C CYS A 58 9.41 -6.20 1.74
N LYS A 59 10.30 -5.63 2.57
CA LYS A 59 10.51 -6.12 3.94
C LYS A 59 9.26 -5.86 4.78
N GLU A 60 9.19 -6.51 5.95
CA GLU A 60 7.99 -6.53 6.80
C GLU A 60 7.36 -5.14 7.03
N TYR A 61 8.16 -4.11 7.29
CA TYR A 61 7.67 -2.75 7.57
C TYR A 61 7.89 -1.76 6.42
N ASP A 62 8.30 -2.24 5.24
CA ASP A 62 8.45 -1.39 4.06
C ASP A 62 7.08 -1.17 3.41
N LEU A 63 6.89 0.04 2.90
CA LEU A 63 5.71 0.45 2.15
C LEU A 63 6.13 0.87 0.74
N ASP A 64 5.58 0.22 -0.27
CA ASP A 64 5.89 0.50 -1.67
C ASP A 64 4.97 1.60 -2.19
N LEU A 65 5.48 2.82 -2.27
CA LEU A 65 4.69 4.00 -2.63
C LEU A 65 4.58 4.15 -4.14
N SER A 66 3.44 4.65 -4.63
CA SER A 66 3.36 5.12 -6.01
C SER A 66 4.38 6.23 -6.28
N PRO A 67 4.88 6.39 -7.53
CA PRO A 67 5.84 7.44 -7.86
C PRO A 67 5.38 8.84 -7.44
N THR A 68 4.08 9.13 -7.59
CA THR A 68 3.48 10.41 -7.19
C THR A 68 3.48 10.62 -5.68
N ALA A 69 3.20 9.57 -4.89
CA ALA A 69 3.25 9.65 -3.43
C ALA A 69 4.68 9.80 -2.93
N PHE A 70 5.62 9.05 -3.50
CA PHE A 70 7.03 9.11 -3.13
C PHE A 70 7.64 10.49 -3.43
N GLY A 71 7.38 11.05 -4.62
CA GLY A 71 7.91 12.35 -5.02
C GLY A 71 7.44 13.55 -4.18
N LEU A 72 6.40 13.39 -3.34
CA LEU A 72 5.97 14.43 -2.40
C LEU A 72 6.66 14.37 -1.03
N ILE A 73 7.25 13.23 -0.66
CA ILE A 73 7.82 13.02 0.68
C ILE A 73 9.30 12.67 0.68
N GLY A 74 9.90 12.44 -0.48
CA GLY A 74 11.29 12.03 -0.62
C GLY A 74 12.02 12.78 -1.73
N GLU A 75 12.89 13.71 -1.31
CA GLU A 75 14.29 13.80 -1.74
C GLU A 75 15.14 13.40 -0.52
#